data_AF-A0A7J2H6H4-F1
#
_entry.id   AF-A0A7J2H6H4-F1
#
_cell.length_a   1.000
_cell.length_b   1.000
_cell.length_c   1.000
_cell.angle_alpha   90.00
_cell.angle_beta   90.00
_cell.angle_gamma   90.00
#
_symmetry.space_group_name_H-M   'P 1'
#
loop_
_entity.id
_entity.type
_entity.pdbx_description
1 polymer ?
#
loop_
_entity_poly.entity_id
_entity_poly.type
_entity_poly.pdbx_seq_one_letter_code
_entity_poly.pdbx_strand_id
1 'polypeptide(L)'
;GFKRVTLKPGEEKLVTFKLPTEVLAFYDRYMRLVIEPGEYRVMIGRSAEDIVLQSAFKVVGRARVLPSRRRFFSRAEEAPAR
;
A
#
# COMPACT_ATOMS: atom_id res chain seq x y z
N GLY A 1 4.10 -2.42 -1.95
CA GLY A 1 5.36 -3.09 -1.57
C GLY A 1 5.14 -4.59 -1.66
N PHE A 2 6.06 -5.42 -1.16
CA PHE A 2 5.93 -6.88 -1.21
C PHE A 2 6.56 -7.53 0.03
N LYS A 3 6.19 -8.80 0.28
CA LYS A 3 6.80 -9.64 1.32
C LYS A 3 6.91 -11.05 0.78
N ARG A 4 8.13 -11.60 0.77
CA ARG A 4 8.34 -13.03 0.58
C ARG A 4 8.14 -13.72 1.92
N VAL A 5 7.28 -14.72 1.95
CA VAL A 5 6.92 -15.50 3.15
C VAL A 5 7.28 -16.96 2.90
N THR A 6 8.01 -17.58 3.82
CA THR A 6 8.27 -19.02 3.80
C THR A 6 7.24 -19.74 4.66
N LEU A 7 6.63 -20.78 4.12
CA LEU A 7 5.61 -21.63 4.77
C LEU A 7 6.00 -23.10 4.63
N LYS A 8 5.80 -23.88 5.70
CA LYS A 8 5.75 -25.34 5.64
C LYS A 8 4.43 -25.81 5.01
N PRO A 9 4.33 -27.08 4.57
CA PRO A 9 3.06 -27.64 4.14
C PRO A 9 1.97 -27.49 5.21
N GLY A 10 0.85 -26.86 4.85
CA GLY A 10 -0.27 -26.58 5.76
C GLY A 10 -0.05 -25.43 6.75
N GLU A 11 1.11 -24.75 6.73
CA GLU A 11 1.35 -23.58 7.58
C GLU A 11 0.68 -22.34 6.99
N GLU A 12 0.09 -21.53 7.87
CA GLU A 12 -0.46 -20.22 7.55
C GLU A 12 0.24 -19.12 8.37
N LYS A 13 0.39 -17.95 7.76
CA LYS A 13 0.94 -16.75 8.41
C LYS A 13 0.10 -15.52 8.11
N LEU A 14 -0.05 -14.66 9.11
CA LEU A 14 -0.65 -13.33 8.97
C LEU A 14 0.41 -12.34 8.48
N VAL A 15 0.14 -11.68 7.35
CA VAL A 15 1.02 -10.62 6.82
C VAL A 15 0.35 -9.26 7.01
N THR A 16 1.02 -8.34 7.70
CA THR A 16 0.55 -6.97 7.93
C THR A 16 1.34 -5.98 7.09
N PHE A 17 0.66 -5.21 6.24
CA PHE A 17 1.25 -4.10 5.50
C PHE A 17 0.98 -2.77 6.22
N LYS A 18 2.05 -2.03 6.52
CA LYS A 18 1.99 -0.66 7.03
C LYS A 18 2.16 0.29 5.86
N LEU A 19 1.11 1.05 5.53
CA LEU A 19 1.05 1.97 4.40
C LEU A 19 1.24 3.43 4.85
N PRO A 20 2.42 4.05 4.65
CA PRO A 20 2.57 5.49 4.87
C PRO A 20 1.76 6.26 3.84
N THR A 21 1.05 7.32 4.24
CA THR A 21 0.24 8.14 3.32
C THR A 21 1.04 8.72 2.15
N GLU A 22 2.35 8.97 2.32
CA GLU A 22 3.26 9.43 1.26
C GLU A 22 3.30 8.53 0.02
N VAL A 23 2.99 7.24 0.15
CA VAL A 23 2.97 6.30 -0.99
C VAL A 23 1.78 6.55 -1.91
N LEU A 24 0.74 7.25 -1.43
CA LEU A 24 -0.43 7.66 -2.21
C LEU A 24 -0.16 8.91 -3.05
N ALA A 25 0.98 9.57 -2.81
CA ALA A 25 1.29 10.81 -3.50
C ALA A 25 1.57 10.58 -5.01
N PHE A 26 1.27 11.57 -5.82
CA PHE A 26 1.62 11.58 -7.25
C PHE A 26 1.90 13.02 -7.67
N TYR A 27 2.49 13.19 -8.86
CA TYR A 27 2.71 14.52 -9.42
C TYR A 27 1.44 15.01 -10.10
N ASP A 28 0.93 16.16 -9.67
CA ASP A 28 -0.19 16.83 -10.35
C ASP A 28 0.26 17.51 -11.66
N ARG A 29 -0.69 18.12 -12.37
CA ARG A 29 -0.44 18.87 -13.62
C ARG A 29 0.52 20.06 -13.49
N TYR A 30 0.87 20.46 -12.28
CA TYR A 30 1.81 21.55 -11.99
C TYR A 30 3.16 21.01 -11.48
N MET A 31 3.41 19.70 -11.62
CA MET A 31 4.61 19.02 -11.14
C MET A 31 4.82 19.14 -9.63
N ARG A 32 3.73 19.23 -8.86
CA ARG A 32 3.77 19.20 -7.39
C ARG A 32 3.46 17.79 -6.91
N LEU A 33 4.25 17.31 -5.95
CA LEU A 33 3.97 16.03 -5.31
C LEU A 33 2.80 16.20 -4.33
N VAL A 34 1.64 15.64 -4.64
CA VAL A 34 0.38 15.84 -3.89
C VAL A 34 -0.24 14.52 -3.45
N ILE A 35 -0.95 14.55 -2.32
CA ILE A 35 -1.92 13.53 -1.90
C ILE A 35 -3.30 14.17 -1.97
N GLU A 36 -4.23 13.56 -2.70
CA GLU A 36 -5.59 14.07 -2.85
C GLU A 36 -6.60 13.28 -2.00
N PRO A 37 -7.66 13.91 -1.49
CA PRO A 37 -8.78 13.17 -0.93
C PRO A 37 -9.49 12.40 -2.04
N GLY A 38 -9.90 11.16 -1.75
CA GLY A 38 -10.47 10.27 -2.74
C GLY A 38 -10.52 8.82 -2.28
N GLU A 39 -11.13 7.98 -3.11
CA GLU A 39 -11.09 6.53 -2.91
C GLU A 39 -9.79 5.98 -3.51
N TYR A 40 -9.09 5.18 -2.70
CA TYR A 40 -7.89 4.45 -3.11
C TYR A 40 -8.16 2.96 -3.00
N ARG A 41 -7.82 2.22 -4.05
CA ARG A 41 -7.88 0.76 -4.05
C ARG A 41 -6.55 0.17 -3.60
N VAL A 42 -6.62 -0.83 -2.74
CA VAL A 42 -5.49 -1.69 -2.37
C VAL A 42 -5.72 -3.07 -2.95
N MET A 43 -4.67 -3.62 -3.54
CA MET A 43 -4.72 -4.90 -4.24
C MET A 43 -3.55 -5.76 -3.74
N ILE A 44 -3.82 -7.04 -3.49
CA ILE A 44 -2.84 -8.07 -3.19
C ILE A 44 -2.92 -9.08 -4.33
N GLY A 45 -1.82 -9.26 -5.04
CA GLY A 45 -1.73 -10.19 -6.15
C GLY A 45 -0.45 -11.02 -6.09
N ARG A 46 -0.44 -12.12 -6.84
CA ARG A 46 0.77 -12.90 -7.11
C ARG A 46 1.63 -12.21 -8.18
N SER A 47 0.98 -11.46 -9.06
CA SER A 47 1.58 -10.54 -10.04
C SER A 47 0.67 -9.31 -10.19
N ALA A 48 1.06 -8.35 -11.03
CA ALA A 48 0.19 -7.21 -11.38
C ALA A 48 -1.03 -7.62 -12.22
N GLU A 49 -0.99 -8.79 -12.85
CA GLU A 49 -2.06 -9.33 -13.70
C GLU A 49 -2.94 -10.35 -12.94
N ASP A 50 -2.43 -10.96 -11.86
CA ASP A 50 -3.15 -11.94 -11.02
C ASP A 50 -3.42 -11.36 -9.62
N ILE A 51 -4.52 -10.61 -9.50
CA ILE A 51 -5.00 -10.02 -8.23
C ILE A 51 -5.87 -11.03 -7.48
N VAL A 52 -5.49 -11.35 -6.25
CA VAL A 52 -6.15 -12.34 -5.40
C VAL A 52 -7.09 -11.70 -4.39
N LEU A 53 -6.72 -10.52 -3.84
CA LEU A 53 -7.56 -9.75 -2.93
C LEU A 53 -7.58 -8.28 -3.34
N GLN A 54 -8.72 -7.64 -3.17
CA GLN A 54 -8.88 -6.21 -3.37
C GLN A 54 -9.75 -5.62 -2.26
N SER A 55 -9.40 -4.41 -1.83
CA SER A 55 -10.24 -3.59 -0.96
C SER A 55 -10.05 -2.11 -1.33
N ALA A 56 -10.82 -1.23 -0.71
CA ALA A 56 -10.72 0.21 -0.90
C ALA A 56 -10.83 0.94 0.43
N PHE A 57 -10.19 2.11 0.51
CA PHE A 57 -10.34 3.04 1.61
C PHE A 57 -10.43 4.47 1.08
N LYS A 58 -11.06 5.35 1.86
CA LYS A 58 -11.22 6.76 1.50
C LYS A 58 -10.22 7.63 2.27
N VAL A 59 -9.44 8.41 1.54
CA VAL A 59 -8.67 9.53 2.10
C VAL A 59 -9.59 10.74 2.15
N VAL A 60 -9.69 11.37 3.31
CA VAL A 60 -10.56 12.52 3.57
C VAL A 60 -9.74 13.75 3.94
N GLY A 61 -10.39 14.93 3.93
CA GLY A 61 -9.75 16.20 4.25
C GLY A 61 -9.33 16.97 2.99
N ARG A 62 -8.31 17.81 3.12
CA ARG A 62 -7.80 18.65 2.03
C ARG A 62 -6.60 17.98 1.36
N ALA A 63 -6.39 18.29 0.08
CA ALA A 63 -5.19 17.88 -0.63
C ALA A 63 -3.94 18.42 0.08
N ARG A 64 -2.89 17.60 0.14
CA ARG A 64 -1.62 17.93 0.80
C ARG A 64 -0.50 17.94 -0.22
N VAL A 65 0.23 19.04 -0.31
CA VAL A 65 1.49 19.13 -1.08
C VAL A 65 2.64 18.67 -0.19
N LEU A 66 3.51 17.81 -0.73
CA LEU A 66 4.70 17.31 -0.07
C LEU A 66 5.94 17.98 -0.68
N PRO A 67 6.89 18.49 0.13
CA PRO A 67 8.13 19.07 -0.39
C PRO A 67 9.06 17.99 -1.01
N SER A 68 9.02 16.77 -0.47
CA SER A 68 9.72 15.60 -1.00
C SER A 68 9.09 14.30 -0.49
N ARG A 69 9.30 13.20 -1.21
CA ARG A 69 8.92 11.85 -0.79
C ARG A 69 10.08 11.21 -0.02
N ARG A 70 9.83 10.78 1.23
CA ARG A 70 10.80 10.03 2.03
C ARG A 70 10.47 8.54 2.09
N ARG A 71 9.19 8.18 1.92
CA ARG A 71 8.72 6.80 1.93
C ARG A 71 8.11 6.41 0.59
N PHE A 72 8.76 5.48 -0.09
CA PHE A 72 8.33 4.97 -1.40
C PHE A 72 7.54 3.67 -1.30
N PHE A 73 7.76 2.88 -0.24
CA PHE A 73 7.18 1.56 -0.11
C PHE A 73 6.44 1.38 1.21
N SER A 74 5.37 0.61 1.16
CA SER A 74 4.76 -0.02 2.32
C SER A 74 5.77 -0.95 2.99
N ARG A 75 5.79 -0.98 4.33
CA ARG A 75 6.52 -2.00 5.08
C ARG A 75 5.61 -3.21 5.29
N ALA A 76 6.19 -4.40 5.40
CA ALA A 76 5.45 -5.63 5.60
C ALA A 76 6.12 -6.51 6.66
N GLU A 77 5.32 -7.03 7.58
CA GLU A 77 5.72 -7.91 8.66
C GLU A 77 4.83 -9.16 8.66
N GLU A 78 5.37 -10.29 9.09
CA GLU A 78 4.64 -11.57 9.17
C GLU A 78 4.60 -12.06 10.62
N ALA A 79 3.53 -12.75 10.98
CA ALA A 79 3.34 -13.41 12.25
C ALA A 79 2.62 -14.76 12.02
N PRO A 80 2.63 -15.70 12.98
CA PRO A 80 1.80 -16.91 12.90
C PRO A 80 0.32 -16.56 12.65
N ALA A 81 -0.39 -17.41 11.90
CA ALA A 81 -1.84 -17.30 11.77
C ALA A 81 -2.54 -17.50 13.13
N ARG A 82 -3.75 -16.94 13.26
CA ARG A 82 -4.59 -17.05 14.46
C ARG A 82 -5.36 -18.36 14.48
#